data_AF-A0A2M8L5L2-F1
#
_entry.id   AF-A0A2M8L5L2-F1
#
_cell.length_a   1.000
_cell.length_b   1.000
_cell.length_c   1.000
_cell.angle_alpha   90.00
_cell.angle_beta   90.00
_cell.angle_gamma   90.00
#
_symmetry.space_group_name_H-M   'P 1'
#
loop_
_entity.id
_entity.type
_entity.pdbx_description
1 polymer ?
#
loop_
_entity_poly.entity_id
_entity_poly.type
_entity_poly.pdbx_seq_one_letter_code
_entity_poly.pdbx_strand_id
1 'polypeptide(L)' 'MRTKVLNYRVIVKPDKRMGTEKPCFSAFCPTLGIADDGDTFEEALVNIQNLIKFHLQCFAP' A
#
# COMPACT_ATOMS: atom_id res chain seq x y z
N MET A 1 -16.43 15.77 17.46
CA MET A 1 -15.15 15.15 17.04
C MET A 1 -14.73 15.74 15.70
N ARG A 2 -13.47 16.14 15.52
CA ARG A 2 -12.94 16.51 14.20
C ARG A 2 -12.47 15.24 13.50
N THR A 3 -13.06 14.90 12.37
CA THR A 3 -12.59 13.79 11.52
C THR A 3 -11.30 14.22 10.83
N LYS A 4 -10.21 13.49 11.07
CA LYS A 4 -8.94 13.72 10.37
C LYS A 4 -8.98 12.96 9.04
N VAL A 5 -9.04 13.69 7.94
CA VAL A 5 -8.93 13.11 6.58
C VAL A 5 -7.47 13.21 6.14
N LEU A 6 -6.91 12.09 5.70
CA LEU A 6 -5.55 12.00 5.19
C LEU A 6 -5.60 11.48 3.75
N ASN A 7 -4.99 12.21 2.83
CA ASN A 7 -4.92 11.83 1.43
C ASN A 7 -3.49 11.39 1.10
N TYR A 8 -3.34 10.16 0.60
CA TYR A 8 -2.05 9.62 0.21
C TYR A 8 -2.05 9.27 -1.27
N ARG A 9 -0.94 9.57 -1.96
CA ARG A 9 -0.72 9.09 -3.32
C ARG A 9 -0.20 7.67 -3.26
N VAL A 10 -0.86 6.78 -3.99
CA VAL A 10 -0.42 5.41 -4.23
C VAL A 10 -0.13 5.25 -5.72
N ILE A 11 1.03 4.69 -6.05
CA ILE A 11 1.41 4.33 -7.41
C ILE A 11 1.27 2.81 -7.51
N VAL A 12 0.37 2.34 -8.37
CA VAL A 12 0.19 0.91 -8.64
C VAL A 12 0.68 0.62 -10.05
N LYS A 13 1.48 -0.43 -10.21
CA LYS A 13 2.01 -0.88 -11.50
C LYS A 13 2.06 -2.41 -11.57
N PRO A 14 1.97 -3.01 -12.76
CA PRO A 14 2.37 -4.40 -12.96
C PRO A 14 3.82 -4.59 -12.50
N ASP A 15 4.09 -5.69 -11.81
CA ASP A 15 5.42 -6.04 -11.31
C ASP A 15 5.59 -7.57 -11.24
N LYS A 16 6.74 -8.02 -10.75
CA LYS A 16 7.00 -9.41 -10.42
C LYS A 16 7.47 -9.54 -8.97
N ARG A 17 6.95 -10.55 -8.28
CA ARG A 17 7.39 -10.84 -6.91
C ARG A 17 8.84 -11.31 -6.88
N MET A 18 9.64 -10.63 -6.05
CA MET A 18 11.02 -11.00 -5.80
C MET A 18 11.12 -12.46 -5.33
N GLY A 19 12.03 -13.23 -5.92
CA GLY A 19 12.31 -14.62 -5.56
C GLY A 19 11.37 -15.68 -6.17
N THR A 20 10.20 -15.30 -6.68
CA THR A 20 9.31 -16.25 -7.39
C THR A 20 9.07 -15.90 -8.85
N GLU A 21 9.39 -14.67 -9.27
CA GLU A 21 9.10 -14.14 -10.62
C GLU A 21 7.62 -14.19 -11.02
N LYS A 22 6.73 -14.51 -10.08
CA LYS A 22 5.29 -14.56 -10.33
C LYS A 22 4.78 -13.14 -10.64
N PRO A 23 3.97 -12.97 -11.69
CA PRO A 23 3.31 -11.70 -11.98
C PRO A 23 2.49 -11.22 -10.77
N CYS A 24 2.52 -9.93 -10.50
CA CYS A 24 1.71 -9.28 -9.49
C CYS A 24 1.47 -7.81 -9.86
N PHE A 25 0.80 -7.09 -8.96
CA PHE A 25 0.77 -5.63 -8.94
C PHE A 25 1.49 -5.14 -7.68
N SER A 26 2.44 -4.22 -7.86
CA SER A 26 3.08 -3.54 -6.74
C SER A 26 2.39 -2.19 -6.51
N ALA A 27 2.05 -1.90 -5.26
CA ALA A 27 1.48 -0.65 -4.82
C ALA A 27 2.42 0.05 -3.83
N PHE A 28 2.84 1.28 -4.16
CA PHE A 28 3.80 2.04 -3.39
C PHE A 28 3.22 3.38 -2.93
N CYS A 29 3.39 3.72 -1.65
CA CYS A 29 3.08 5.04 -1.10
C CYS A 29 4.38 5.82 -0.81
N PRO A 30 4.81 6.75 -1.70
CA PRO A 30 6.09 7.42 -1.57
C PRO A 30 6.23 8.27 -0.30
N THR A 31 5.14 8.91 0.12
CA THR A 31 5.14 9.80 1.30
C THR A 31 5.46 9.05 2.60
N LEU A 32 5.08 7.77 2.69
CA LEU A 32 5.31 6.94 3.86
C LEU A 32 6.47 5.95 3.69
N GLY A 33 7.02 5.82 2.48
CA GLY A 33 8.11 4.89 2.18
C GLY A 33 7.73 3.41 2.33
N ILE A 34 6.43 3.08 2.18
CA ILE A 34 5.89 1.73 2.33
C ILE A 34 5.33 1.21 1.01
N ALA A 35 5.47 -0.09 0.80
CA ALA A 35 4.96 -0.80 -0.37
C ALA A 35 4.24 -2.08 0.06
N ASP A 36 3.28 -2.50 -0.74
CA ASP A 36 2.62 -3.80 -0.65
C ASP A 36 2.35 -4.35 -2.06
N ASP A 37 1.94 -5.61 -2.17
CA ASP A 37 1.59 -6.24 -3.45
C ASP A 37 0.24 -6.99 -3.42
N GLY A 38 -0.20 -7.43 -4.60
CA GLY A 38 -1.40 -8.25 -4.78
C GLY A 38 -1.39 -8.96 -6.13
N ASP A 39 -2.19 -10.02 -6.27
CA ASP A 39 -2.33 -10.74 -7.54
C ASP A 39 -3.13 -9.93 -8.56
N THR A 40 -3.99 -9.02 -8.09
CA THR A 40 -4.74 -8.07 -8.93
C THR A 40 -4.47 -6.61 -8.54
N PHE A 41 -4.85 -5.68 -9.42
CA PHE A 41 -4.78 -4.24 -9.13
C PHE A 41 -5.60 -3.88 -7.88
N GLU A 42 -6.82 -4.41 -7.77
CA GLU A 42 -7.73 -4.16 -6.65
C GLU A 42 -7.18 -4.71 -5.34
N GLU A 43 -6.58 -5.91 -5.37
CA GLU A 43 -5.97 -6.52 -4.20
C GLU A 43 -4.79 -5.69 -3.71
N ALA A 44 -3.87 -5.31 -4.60
CA ALA A 44 -2.72 -4.47 -4.24
C ALA A 44 -3.16 -3.13 -3.65
N LEU A 45 -4.25 -2.55 -4.17
CA LEU A 45 -4.84 -1.32 -3.66
C LEU A 45 -5.47 -1.48 -2.26
N VAL A 46 -6.15 -2.59 -1.99
CA VAL A 46 -6.70 -2.89 -0.65
C VAL A 46 -5.57 -3.14 0.35
N ASN A 47 -4.55 -3.90 -0.04
CA ASN A 47 -3.41 -4.26 0.81
C ASN A 47 -2.64 -3.00 1.23
N ILE A 48 -2.26 -2.13 0.29
CA ILE A 48 -1.57 -0.88 0.62
C ILE A 48 -2.44 0.06 1.48
N GLN A 49 -3.76 0.08 1.31
CA GLN A 49 -4.65 0.87 2.17
C GLN A 49 -4.65 0.35 3.61
N ASN A 50 -4.63 -0.97 3.80
CA ASN A 50 -4.53 -1.59 5.11
C ASN A 50 -3.16 -1.33 5.74
N LEU A 51 -2.09 -1.43 4.95
CA LEU A 51 -0.73 -1.12 5.40
C LEU A 51 -0.57 0.34 5.81
N ILE A 52 -1.15 1.30 5.06
CA ILE A 52 -1.18 2.73 5.45
C ILE A 52 -1.86 2.91 6.81
N LYS A 53 -3.03 2.27 7.03
CA LYS A 53 -3.74 2.35 8.32
C LYS A 53 -2.89 1.79 9.45
N PHE A 54 -2.32 0.60 9.26
CA PHE A 54 -1.47 -0.05 10.24
C PHE A 54 -0.23 0.79 10.58
N HIS A 55 0.47 1.28 9.55
CA HIS A 55 1.65 2.14 9.73
C HIS A 55 1.33 3.37 10.59
N LEU A 56 0.20 4.05 10.34
CA LEU A 56 -0.23 5.21 11.13
C LEU A 56 -0.61 4.84 12.56
N GLN A 57 -1.18 3.65 12.79
CA GLN A 57 -1.50 3.15 14.14
C GLN A 57 -0.24 2.91 14.97
N CYS A 58 0.85 2.45 14.35
CA CYS A 58 2.13 2.25 15.06
C CYS A 58 2.75 3.55 15.59
N PHE A 59 2.38 4.71 15.06
CA PHE A 59 2.82 6.04 15.53
C PHE A 59 1.76 6.77 16.37
N ALA A 60 0.60 6.15 16.61
CA ALA A 60 -0.38 6.71 17.53
C ALA A 60 0.14 6.55 18.98
N PRO A 61 0.07 7.61 19.81
CA PRO A 61 0.46 7.54 21.22
C PRO A 61 -0.45 6.62 22.04
#